data_AF-A0A968HMK9-F1
#
_entry.id   AF-A0A968HMK9-F1
#
_cell.length_a   1.000
_cell.length_b   1.000
_cell.length_c   1.000
_cell.angle_alpha   90.00
_cell.angle_beta   90.00
_cell.angle_gamma   90.00
#
_symmetry.space_group_name_H-M   'P 1'
#
loop_
_entity.id
_entity.type
_entity.pdbx_description
1 polymer ?
#
loop_
_entity_poly.entity_id
_entity_poly.type
_entity_poly.pdbx_seq_one_letter_code
_entity_poly.pdbx_strand_id
1 'polypeptide(L)'
;MAAGLGQGERLGAAVIGSPAMVPFILWGGILYDLLIVPALLWRRTRVLAIVASLGFHLTNATLFNIGIFPWMMLGATTLFFEPDWPRRVPGLRNLLRDWEVPMTAAPGRIQAIWIPVSLWLAVQIAMPLRHHIYPGDVAWTEEGHNFSWRMKLRSNRGKASFRVRDPETGNEWRVNPQRDLNKRQLRKMAGKPDLILQYAHYVAEVESEKLGHRVEVRADVFNSLNYRKPQRLIDPERDLAQVEASLLPADWILPFEWTPVKRP
;
A
#
# COMPACT_ATOMS: atom_id res chain seq x y z
N MET A 1 -10.03 21.09 -24.03
CA MET A 1 -8.62 20.77 -23.64
C MET A 1 -7.85 19.97 -24.70
N ALA A 2 -8.24 19.97 -25.99
CA ALA A 2 -7.56 19.17 -27.04
C ALA A 2 -6.79 20.02 -28.08
N ALA A 3 -6.47 21.28 -27.77
CA ALA A 3 -5.90 22.22 -28.75
C ALA A 3 -4.36 22.23 -28.82
N GLY A 4 -3.66 21.54 -27.91
CA GLY A 4 -2.19 21.56 -27.82
C GLY A 4 -1.49 20.24 -28.15
N LEU A 5 -2.22 19.18 -28.52
CA LEU A 5 -1.64 17.86 -28.75
C LEU A 5 -1.09 17.73 -30.17
N GLY A 6 0.13 17.23 -30.32
CA GLY A 6 0.74 16.89 -31.61
C GLY A 6 -0.05 15.78 -32.33
N GLN A 7 0.13 15.64 -33.65
CA GLN A 7 -0.67 14.70 -34.46
C GLN A 7 -0.56 13.24 -33.96
N GLY A 8 0.62 12.82 -33.48
CA GLY A 8 0.82 11.52 -32.84
C GLY A 8 0.12 11.36 -31.48
N GLU A 9 0.05 12.43 -30.68
CA GLU A 9 -0.66 12.43 -29.40
C GLU A 9 -2.18 12.38 -29.59
N ARG A 10 -2.69 13.04 -30.64
CA ARG A 10 -4.11 12.97 -31.04
C ARG A 10 -4.49 11.56 -31.51
N LEU A 11 -3.63 10.90 -32.30
CA LEU A 11 -3.83 9.51 -32.72
C LEU A 11 -3.77 8.55 -31.53
N GLY A 12 -2.81 8.73 -30.63
CA GLY A 12 -2.72 7.95 -29.39
C GLY A 12 -3.96 8.10 -28.51
N ALA A 13 -4.45 9.32 -28.32
CA ALA A 13 -5.66 9.60 -27.57
C ALA A 13 -6.92 9.00 -28.23
N ALA A 14 -7.01 9.02 -29.56
CA ALA A 14 -8.13 8.44 -30.30
C ALA A 14 -8.15 6.90 -30.22
N VAL A 15 -6.98 6.25 -30.27
CA VAL A 15 -6.86 4.79 -30.15
C VAL A 15 -7.16 4.34 -28.72
N ILE A 16 -6.57 5.02 -27.72
CA ILE A 16 -6.79 4.69 -26.30
C ILE A 16 -8.24 4.97 -25.88
N GLY A 17 -8.85 6.03 -26.40
CA GLY A 17 -10.24 6.39 -26.11
C GLY A 17 -11.29 5.59 -26.88
N SER A 18 -10.88 4.66 -27.74
CA SER A 18 -11.82 3.88 -28.55
C SER A 18 -12.64 2.90 -27.69
N PRO A 19 -13.93 2.67 -28.01
CA PRO A 19 -14.76 1.70 -27.28
C PRO A 19 -14.18 0.28 -27.24
N ALA A 20 -13.43 -0.11 -28.27
CA ALA A 20 -12.76 -1.40 -28.36
C ALA A 20 -11.53 -1.52 -27.43
N MET A 21 -10.92 -0.40 -27.05
CA MET A 21 -9.77 -0.41 -26.14
C MET A 21 -10.16 -0.86 -24.73
N VAL A 22 -11.37 -0.53 -24.28
CA VAL A 22 -11.88 -0.91 -22.95
C VAL A 22 -11.88 -2.43 -22.74
N PRO A 23 -12.54 -3.25 -23.56
CA PRO A 23 -12.49 -4.70 -23.42
C PRO A 23 -11.09 -5.26 -23.68
N PHE A 24 -10.30 -4.67 -24.58
CA PHE A 24 -8.93 -5.10 -24.83
C PHE A 24 -8.05 -4.97 -23.58
N ILE A 25 -8.06 -3.81 -22.91
CA ILE A 25 -7.29 -3.59 -21.69
C ILE A 25 -7.79 -4.51 -20.56
N LEU A 26 -9.11 -4.64 -20.39
CA LEU A 26 -9.68 -5.47 -19.33
C LEU A 26 -9.35 -6.95 -19.50
N TRP A 27 -9.70 -7.54 -20.64
CA TRP A 27 -9.48 -8.97 -20.89
C TRP A 27 -8.01 -9.28 -21.13
N GLY A 28 -7.29 -8.39 -21.82
CA GLY A 28 -5.85 -8.53 -22.03
C GLY A 28 -5.07 -8.49 -20.72
N GLY A 29 -5.43 -7.61 -19.79
CA GLY A 29 -4.85 -7.56 -18.45
C GLY A 29 -5.09 -8.85 -17.66
N ILE A 30 -6.33 -9.35 -17.63
CA ILE A 30 -6.67 -10.62 -16.96
C ILE A 30 -5.89 -11.79 -17.55
N LEU A 31 -5.86 -11.92 -18.88
CA LEU A 31 -5.14 -12.99 -19.56
C LEU A 31 -3.64 -12.91 -19.28
N TYR A 32 -3.06 -11.71 -19.35
CA TYR A 32 -1.66 -11.49 -19.02
C TYR A 32 -1.34 -11.92 -17.59
N ASP A 33 -2.11 -11.45 -16.60
CA ASP A 33 -1.86 -11.75 -15.19
C ASP A 33 -1.96 -13.25 -14.88
N LEU A 34 -2.88 -13.96 -15.53
CA LEU A 34 -3.06 -15.41 -15.36
C LEU A 34 -1.96 -16.23 -16.05
N LEU A 35 -1.49 -15.79 -17.23
CA LEU A 35 -0.63 -16.61 -18.09
C LEU A 35 0.86 -16.27 -17.97
N ILE A 36 1.21 -15.08 -17.48
CA ILE A 36 2.60 -14.62 -17.58
C ILE A 36 3.56 -15.49 -16.76
N VAL A 37 3.17 -15.89 -15.54
CA VAL A 37 4.00 -16.76 -14.68
C VAL A 37 4.24 -18.13 -15.32
N PRO A 38 3.22 -18.91 -15.70
CA PRO A 38 3.45 -20.19 -16.38
C PRO A 38 4.23 -20.02 -17.69
N ALA A 39 4.01 -18.93 -18.43
CA ALA A 39 4.75 -18.64 -19.66
C ALA A 39 6.24 -18.32 -19.43
N LEU A 40 6.59 -17.66 -18.30
CA LEU A 40 7.98 -17.43 -17.90
C LEU A 40 8.68 -18.73 -17.44
N LEU A 41 7.93 -19.58 -16.72
CA LEU A 41 8.45 -20.87 -16.23
C LEU A 41 8.73 -21.84 -17.38
N TRP A 42 7.83 -21.91 -18.36
CA TRP A 42 8.00 -22.80 -19.51
C TRP A 42 9.07 -22.28 -20.49
N ARG A 43 10.17 -23.02 -20.60
CA ARG A 43 11.35 -22.64 -21.41
C ARG A 43 11.01 -22.25 -22.86
N ARG A 44 9.99 -22.86 -23.48
CA ARG A 44 9.60 -22.58 -24.88
C ARG A 44 8.94 -21.22 -25.05
N THR A 45 8.21 -20.74 -24.05
CA THR A 45 7.47 -19.46 -24.09
C THR A 45 8.20 -18.32 -23.41
N ARG A 46 9.27 -18.61 -22.66
CA ARG A 46 9.96 -17.65 -21.79
C ARG A 46 10.38 -16.36 -22.50
N VAL A 47 10.96 -16.43 -23.70
CA VAL A 47 11.40 -15.22 -24.43
C VAL A 47 10.20 -14.34 -24.81
N LEU A 48 9.12 -14.94 -25.30
CA LEU A 48 7.89 -14.23 -25.62
C LEU A 48 7.29 -13.60 -24.36
N ALA A 49 7.28 -14.33 -23.25
CA ALA A 49 6.80 -13.84 -21.96
C ALA A 49 7.63 -12.64 -21.46
N ILE A 50 8.97 -12.68 -21.59
CA ILE A 50 9.84 -11.55 -21.23
C ILE A 50 9.51 -10.32 -22.08
N VAL A 51 9.34 -10.48 -23.39
CA VAL A 51 8.98 -9.37 -24.28
C VAL A 51 7.60 -8.81 -23.92
N ALA A 52 6.64 -9.68 -23.63
CA ALA A 52 5.31 -9.27 -23.18
C ALA A 52 5.37 -8.52 -21.85
N SER A 53 6.16 -8.98 -20.87
CA SER A 53 6.39 -8.29 -19.60
C SER A 53 7.07 -6.95 -19.79
N LEU A 54 8.04 -6.86 -20.70
CA LEU A 54 8.67 -5.59 -21.05
C LEU A 54 7.64 -4.57 -21.54
N GLY A 55 6.83 -4.97 -22.52
CA GLY A 55 5.75 -4.13 -23.04
C GLY A 55 4.76 -3.72 -21.94
N PHE A 56 4.24 -4.68 -21.18
CA PHE A 56 3.26 -4.44 -20.12
C PHE A 56 3.78 -3.47 -19.05
N HIS A 57 5.00 -3.66 -18.54
CA HIS A 57 5.57 -2.79 -17.52
C HIS A 57 5.91 -1.39 -18.06
N LEU A 58 6.40 -1.27 -19.29
CA LEU A 58 6.64 0.04 -19.91
C LEU A 58 5.32 0.79 -20.14
N THR A 59 4.28 0.12 -20.62
CA THR A 59 2.92 0.71 -20.72
C THR A 59 2.41 1.14 -19.35
N ASN A 60 2.62 0.35 -18.30
CA ASN A 60 2.23 0.76 -16.94
C ASN A 60 3.04 1.95 -16.43
N ALA A 61 4.33 2.05 -16.76
CA ALA A 61 5.18 3.17 -16.38
C ALA A 61 4.78 4.49 -17.06
N THR A 62 4.25 4.42 -18.29
CA THR A 62 3.79 5.60 -19.05
C THR A 62 2.36 6.00 -18.69
N LEU A 63 1.45 5.03 -18.55
CA LEU A 63 0.04 5.30 -18.26
C LEU A 63 -0.24 5.59 -16.79
N PHE A 64 0.53 5.00 -15.87
CA PHE A 64 0.25 5.07 -14.45
C PHE A 64 1.45 5.58 -13.64
N ASN A 65 1.18 6.47 -12.67
CA ASN A 65 2.19 6.96 -11.74
C ASN A 65 2.31 6.03 -10.51
N ILE A 66 2.81 4.80 -10.72
CA ILE A 66 2.98 3.76 -9.68
C ILE A 66 4.43 3.72 -9.14
N GLY A 67 5.22 4.76 -9.43
CA GLY A 67 6.59 4.91 -8.92
C GLY A 67 7.54 3.84 -9.43
N ILE A 68 8.36 3.28 -8.54
CA ILE A 68 9.43 2.33 -8.88
C ILE A 68 8.92 0.95 -9.36
N PHE A 69 7.64 0.65 -9.12
CA PHE A 69 7.10 -0.70 -9.30
C PHE A 69 7.38 -1.31 -10.69
N PRO A 70 7.11 -0.65 -11.83
CA PRO A 70 7.36 -1.25 -13.15
C PRO A 70 8.83 -1.61 -13.36
N TRP A 71 9.75 -0.75 -12.92
CA TRP A 71 11.19 -0.96 -13.04
C TRP A 71 11.67 -2.12 -12.16
N MET A 72 11.16 -2.20 -10.94
CA MET A 72 11.47 -3.28 -10.01
C MET A 72 10.99 -4.63 -10.56
N MET A 73 9.78 -4.66 -11.14
CA MET A 73 9.26 -5.87 -11.76
C MET A 73 10.06 -6.30 -12.99
N LEU A 74 10.50 -5.36 -13.83
CA LEU A 74 11.42 -5.67 -14.94
C LEU A 74 12.74 -6.28 -14.44
N GLY A 75 13.30 -5.74 -13.36
CA GLY A 75 14.46 -6.33 -12.70
C GLY A 75 14.17 -7.73 -12.16
N ALA A 76 13.03 -7.92 -11.50
CA ALA A 76 12.60 -9.21 -10.93
C ALA A 76 12.37 -10.28 -12.00
N THR A 77 12.01 -9.92 -13.24
CA THR A 77 11.89 -10.87 -14.36
C THR A 77 13.19 -11.65 -14.61
N THR A 78 14.35 -11.08 -14.27
CA THR A 78 15.64 -11.79 -14.37
C THR A 78 15.75 -13.02 -13.47
N LEU A 79 14.91 -13.14 -12.43
CA LEU A 79 14.81 -14.35 -11.60
C LEU A 79 14.35 -15.58 -12.39
N PHE A 80 13.69 -15.38 -13.52
CA PHE A 80 13.26 -16.46 -14.41
C PHE A 80 14.33 -16.83 -15.46
N PHE A 81 15.48 -16.15 -15.47
CA PHE A 81 16.58 -16.48 -16.38
C PHE A 81 17.38 -17.67 -15.85
N GLU A 82 18.21 -18.27 -16.70
CA GLU A 82 19.10 -19.34 -16.25
C GLU A 82 20.11 -18.79 -15.22
N PRO A 83 20.49 -19.54 -14.17
CA PRO A 83 21.31 -19.00 -13.07
C PRO A 83 22.66 -18.39 -13.48
N ASP A 84 23.18 -18.77 -14.65
CA ASP A 84 24.43 -18.28 -15.21
C ASP A 84 24.25 -17.06 -16.14
N TRP A 85 23.02 -16.57 -16.35
CA TRP A 85 22.73 -15.40 -17.19
C TRP A 85 23.61 -14.18 -16.90
N PRO A 86 23.95 -13.84 -15.63
CA PRO A 86 24.78 -12.67 -15.35
C PRO A 86 26.17 -12.80 -15.97
N ARG A 87 26.72 -14.02 -16.02
CA ARG A 87 28.05 -14.31 -16.58
C ARG A 87 28.08 -14.26 -18.10
N ARG A 88 26.91 -14.30 -18.76
CA ARG A 88 26.78 -14.19 -20.22
C ARG A 88 26.80 -12.73 -20.70
N VAL A 89 26.62 -11.77 -19.79
CA VAL A 89 26.68 -10.33 -20.09
C VAL A 89 28.13 -9.84 -19.92
N PRO A 90 28.81 -9.32 -20.98
CA PRO A 90 30.24 -9.01 -20.93
C PRO A 90 30.68 -8.12 -19.76
N GLY A 91 29.90 -7.08 -19.42
CA GLY A 91 30.23 -6.18 -18.30
C GLY A 91 30.06 -6.83 -16.91
N LEU A 92 29.11 -7.76 -16.78
CA LEU A 92 28.79 -8.42 -15.50
C LEU A 92 29.64 -9.69 -15.29
N ARG A 93 30.08 -10.32 -16.38
CA ARG A 93 31.05 -11.42 -16.37
C ARG A 93 32.34 -11.05 -15.64
N ASN A 94 32.88 -9.86 -15.90
CA ASN A 94 34.12 -9.40 -15.29
C ASN A 94 33.96 -9.15 -13.78
N LEU A 95 32.80 -8.66 -13.36
CA LEU A 95 32.48 -8.44 -11.94
C LEU A 95 32.32 -9.76 -11.16
N LEU A 96 31.81 -10.80 -11.82
CA LEU A 96 31.50 -12.09 -11.21
C LEU A 96 32.58 -13.16 -11.45
N ARG A 97 33.74 -12.77 -12.01
CA ARG A 97 34.81 -13.68 -12.41
C ARG A 97 35.36 -14.49 -11.25
N ASP A 98 35.51 -13.85 -10.09
CA ASP A 98 36.12 -14.43 -8.89
C ASP A 98 35.07 -15.01 -7.91
N TRP A 99 33.78 -14.94 -8.28
CA TRP A 99 32.69 -15.51 -7.48
C TRP A 99 32.52 -17.00 -7.79
N GLU A 100 33.38 -17.81 -7.19
CA GLU A 100 33.21 -19.26 -7.11
C GLU A 100 32.22 -19.59 -6.00
N VAL A 101 31.15 -20.32 -6.33
CA VAL A 101 30.20 -20.82 -5.34
C VAL A 101 30.75 -22.16 -4.83
N PRO A 102 31.10 -22.30 -3.54
CA PRO A 102 31.53 -23.58 -3.00
C PRO A 102 30.41 -24.61 -3.16
N MET A 103 30.59 -25.61 -4.02
CA MET A 103 29.67 -26.75 -4.12
C MET A 103 30.00 -27.75 -3.00
N THR A 104 29.66 -27.43 -1.76
CA THR A 104 29.73 -28.36 -0.63
C THR A 104 28.38 -28.46 0.06
N ALA A 105 27.40 -29.05 -0.62
CA ALA A 105 26.17 -29.46 0.03
C ALA A 105 26.37 -30.84 0.67
N ALA A 106 26.58 -30.89 1.98
CA ALA A 106 26.52 -32.15 2.72
C ALA A 106 25.06 -32.65 2.75
N PRO A 107 24.78 -33.88 2.28
CA PRO A 107 23.41 -34.36 2.06
C PRO A 107 22.58 -34.59 3.35
N GLY A 108 23.14 -34.42 4.55
CA GLY A 108 22.47 -34.70 5.82
C GLY A 108 21.80 -33.51 6.54
N ARG A 109 22.03 -32.26 6.12
CA ARG A 109 21.50 -31.05 6.81
C ARG A 109 20.31 -30.38 6.11
N ILE A 110 19.87 -30.93 4.99
CA ILE A 110 18.79 -30.36 4.17
C ILE A 110 17.44 -30.45 4.90
N GLN A 111 17.23 -31.39 5.83
CA GLN A 111 15.97 -31.48 6.55
C GLN A 111 15.77 -30.34 7.57
N ALA A 112 16.84 -29.85 8.19
CA ALA A 112 16.76 -28.77 9.18
C ALA A 112 16.38 -27.42 8.57
N ILE A 113 16.60 -27.21 7.26
CA ILE A 113 16.22 -25.97 6.57
C ILE A 113 14.70 -25.82 6.44
N TRP A 114 13.96 -26.93 6.47
CA TRP A 114 12.51 -26.88 6.29
C TRP A 114 11.81 -26.24 7.47
N ILE A 115 12.35 -26.31 8.69
CA ILE A 115 11.76 -25.65 9.86
C ILE A 115 11.68 -24.12 9.67
N PRO A 116 12.80 -23.39 9.45
CA PRO A 116 12.74 -21.95 9.23
C PRO A 116 12.01 -21.58 7.93
N VAL A 117 12.11 -22.40 6.87
CA VAL A 117 11.37 -22.17 5.61
C VAL A 117 9.86 -22.28 5.84
N SER A 118 9.40 -23.32 6.53
CA SER A 118 7.99 -23.53 6.86
C SER A 118 7.47 -22.45 7.79
N LEU A 119 8.25 -22.02 8.79
CA LEU A 119 7.90 -20.91 9.66
C LEU A 119 7.77 -19.61 8.85
N TRP A 120 8.73 -19.33 7.96
CA TRP A 120 8.68 -18.17 7.09
C TRP A 120 7.46 -18.19 6.17
N LEU A 121 7.16 -19.34 5.53
CA LEU A 121 5.96 -19.52 4.70
C LEU A 121 4.67 -19.33 5.52
N ALA A 122 4.62 -19.87 6.74
CA ALA A 122 3.49 -19.69 7.64
C ALA A 122 3.27 -18.21 7.94
N VAL A 123 4.34 -17.44 8.21
CA VAL A 123 4.25 -15.98 8.39
C VAL A 123 3.78 -15.28 7.11
N GLN A 124 4.30 -15.65 5.93
CA GLN A 124 3.89 -15.06 4.64
C GLN A 124 2.41 -15.31 4.29
N ILE A 125 1.79 -16.35 4.85
CA ILE A 125 0.36 -16.66 4.67
C ILE A 125 -0.47 -16.05 5.80
N ALA A 126 -0.04 -16.21 7.06
CA ALA A 126 -0.76 -15.72 8.22
C ALA A 126 -0.83 -14.18 8.24
N MET A 127 0.26 -13.49 7.91
CA MET A 127 0.30 -12.03 7.92
C MET A 127 -0.76 -11.41 7.00
N PRO A 128 -0.91 -11.83 5.73
CA PRO A 128 -1.96 -11.28 4.89
C PRO A 128 -3.38 -11.65 5.32
N LEU A 129 -3.57 -12.85 5.87
CA LEU A 129 -4.88 -13.38 6.28
C LEU A 129 -5.34 -12.92 7.68
N ARG A 130 -4.44 -12.34 8.49
CA ARG A 130 -4.76 -11.87 9.86
C ARG A 130 -5.94 -10.92 9.94
N HIS A 131 -6.24 -10.22 8.84
CA HIS A 131 -7.35 -9.28 8.74
C HIS A 131 -8.72 -9.94 8.98
N HIS A 132 -8.84 -11.26 8.84
CA HIS A 132 -10.07 -12.01 9.17
C HIS A 132 -10.33 -12.16 10.67
N ILE A 133 -9.32 -11.91 11.52
CA ILE A 133 -9.41 -12.03 12.98
C ILE A 133 -9.93 -10.73 13.61
N TYR A 134 -9.72 -9.60 12.94
CA TYR A 134 -10.18 -8.31 13.43
C TYR A 134 -11.70 -8.15 13.28
N PRO A 135 -12.38 -7.56 14.28
CA PRO A 135 -13.79 -7.26 14.17
C PRO A 135 -14.03 -6.10 13.18
N GLY A 136 -15.20 -6.09 12.53
CA GLY A 136 -15.62 -5.00 11.66
C GLY A 136 -15.05 -5.05 10.23
N ASP A 137 -15.21 -3.95 9.49
CA ASP A 137 -14.70 -3.84 8.12
C ASP A 137 -13.29 -3.24 8.10
N VAL A 138 -12.32 -4.06 7.72
CA VAL A 138 -10.90 -3.69 7.51
C VAL A 138 -10.72 -2.49 6.58
N ALA A 139 -11.62 -2.25 5.63
CA ALA A 139 -11.57 -1.09 4.76
C ALA A 139 -11.82 0.22 5.52
N TRP A 140 -12.62 0.15 6.59
CA TRP A 140 -12.93 1.26 7.50
C TRP A 140 -11.95 1.37 8.66
N THR A 141 -11.79 0.30 9.45
CA THR A 141 -10.95 0.33 10.67
C THR A 141 -9.46 0.36 10.36
N GLU A 142 -9.06 -0.09 9.16
CA GLU A 142 -7.66 -0.28 8.73
C GLU A 142 -6.89 -1.35 9.51
N GLU A 143 -7.53 -2.03 10.45
CA GLU A 143 -6.91 -3.06 11.28
C GLU A 143 -6.59 -4.28 10.42
N GLY A 144 -5.34 -4.74 10.49
CA GLY A 144 -4.86 -5.82 9.63
C GLY A 144 -4.77 -5.45 8.13
N HIS A 145 -5.07 -4.21 7.72
CA HIS A 145 -5.07 -3.84 6.29
C HIS A 145 -3.67 -3.86 5.67
N ASN A 146 -2.68 -3.27 6.34
CA ASN A 146 -1.32 -3.23 5.81
C ASN A 146 -0.78 -4.66 5.66
N PHE A 147 -0.12 -4.96 4.54
CA PHE A 147 0.36 -6.32 4.22
C PHE A 147 -0.75 -7.38 4.03
N SER A 148 -2.04 -7.00 3.97
CA SER A 148 -3.11 -7.92 3.56
C SER A 148 -3.20 -8.03 2.04
N TRP A 149 -3.75 -9.13 1.55
CA TRP A 149 -4.08 -9.32 0.13
C TRP A 149 -5.36 -8.56 -0.27
N ARG A 150 -5.46 -7.27 0.09
CA ARG A 150 -6.63 -6.40 -0.14
C ARG A 150 -6.26 -5.15 -0.93
N MET A 151 -5.61 -5.34 -2.08
CA MET A 151 -5.14 -4.21 -2.89
C MET A 151 -6.33 -3.46 -3.54
N LYS A 152 -6.31 -2.13 -3.44
CA LYS A 152 -7.26 -1.20 -4.11
C LYS A 152 -8.76 -1.47 -3.87
N LEU A 153 -9.13 -2.14 -2.76
CA LEU A 153 -10.54 -2.38 -2.42
C LEU A 153 -11.26 -1.15 -1.83
N ARG A 154 -10.54 -0.05 -1.58
CA ARG A 154 -11.11 1.13 -0.95
C ARG A 154 -10.58 2.48 -1.44
N SER A 155 -11.43 3.48 -1.26
CA SER A 155 -11.14 4.90 -1.36
C SER A 155 -11.65 5.60 -0.10
N ASN A 156 -10.75 6.18 0.68
CA ASN A 156 -11.06 6.94 1.89
C ASN A 156 -10.90 8.45 1.61
N ARG A 157 -11.90 9.22 2.04
CA ARG A 157 -11.85 10.69 2.02
C ARG A 157 -12.29 11.21 3.38
N GLY A 158 -11.28 11.54 4.20
CA GLY A 158 -11.49 12.01 5.55
C GLY A 158 -11.25 13.51 5.76
N LYS A 159 -11.82 14.04 6.84
CA LYS A 159 -11.54 15.35 7.42
C LYS A 159 -11.35 15.15 8.92
N ALA A 160 -10.23 15.62 9.45
CA ALA A 160 -9.87 15.49 10.86
C ALA A 160 -9.67 16.87 11.49
N SER A 161 -10.11 17.01 12.73
CA SER A 161 -9.84 18.16 13.59
C SER A 161 -9.48 17.67 14.99
N PHE A 162 -8.55 18.35 15.64
CA PHE A 162 -8.01 17.94 16.95
C PHE A 162 -8.31 19.02 17.98
N ARG A 163 -8.72 18.61 19.17
CA ARG A 163 -8.95 19.48 20.32
C ARG A 163 -8.05 19.02 21.46
N VAL A 164 -7.39 19.98 22.07
CA VAL A 164 -6.49 19.76 23.21
C VAL A 164 -7.16 20.38 24.42
N ARG A 165 -7.18 19.65 25.52
CA ARG A 165 -7.69 20.14 26.80
C ARG A 165 -6.59 20.05 27.85
N ASP A 166 -6.38 21.15 28.53
CA ASP A 166 -5.52 21.22 29.71
C ASP A 166 -6.32 20.75 30.94
N PRO A 167 -5.93 19.65 31.60
CA PRO A 167 -6.62 19.14 32.77
C PRO A 167 -6.45 20.02 34.03
N GLU A 168 -5.39 20.83 34.12
CA GLU A 168 -5.14 21.69 35.27
C GLU A 168 -5.97 22.97 35.23
N THR A 169 -6.07 23.60 34.05
CA THR A 169 -6.82 24.86 33.87
C THR A 169 -8.23 24.67 33.34
N GLY A 170 -8.53 23.49 32.76
CA GLY A 170 -9.79 23.21 32.08
C GLY A 170 -9.94 23.88 30.71
N ASN A 171 -8.93 24.62 30.24
CA ASN A 171 -8.96 25.30 28.94
C ASN A 171 -8.92 24.29 27.78
N GLU A 172 -9.66 24.59 26.70
CA GLU A 172 -9.70 23.78 25.49
C GLU A 172 -9.43 24.64 24.24
N TRP A 173 -8.56 24.17 23.36
CA TRP A 173 -8.27 24.83 22.08
C TRP A 173 -8.17 23.83 20.93
N ARG A 174 -8.28 24.35 19.71
CA ARG A 174 -8.18 23.55 18.49
C ARG A 174 -6.78 23.63 17.90
N VAL A 175 -6.25 22.48 17.51
CA VAL A 175 -5.00 22.39 16.76
C VAL A 175 -5.33 22.20 15.29
N ASN A 176 -4.67 22.98 14.43
CA ASN A 176 -4.81 22.88 12.98
C ASN A 176 -3.66 22.02 12.40
N PRO A 177 -3.91 20.79 11.94
CA PRO A 177 -2.88 19.92 11.40
C PRO A 177 -2.16 20.44 10.16
N GLN A 178 -2.71 21.45 9.48
CA GLN A 178 -2.05 22.09 8.33
C GLN A 178 -0.80 22.88 8.71
N ARG A 179 -0.61 23.19 10.00
CA ARG A 179 0.60 23.87 10.48
C ARG A 179 1.79 22.91 10.55
N ASP A 180 1.54 21.64 10.84
CA ASP A 180 2.60 20.65 11.10
C ASP A 180 2.76 19.67 9.93
N LEU A 181 1.68 19.40 9.20
CA LEU A 181 1.63 18.40 8.13
C LEU A 181 1.49 19.04 6.76
N ASN A 182 2.26 18.52 5.80
CA ASN A 182 2.04 18.88 4.40
C ASN A 182 0.72 18.29 3.86
N LYS A 183 0.25 18.80 2.71
CA LYS A 183 -1.01 18.38 2.08
C LYS A 183 -1.11 16.86 1.84
N ARG A 184 0.01 16.18 1.58
CA ARG A 184 0.03 14.72 1.34
C ARG A 184 -0.15 13.96 2.64
N GLN A 185 0.58 14.33 3.69
CA GLN A 185 0.47 13.73 5.03
C GLN A 185 -0.92 13.94 5.60
N LEU A 186 -1.45 15.18 5.55
CA LEU A 186 -2.79 15.50 6.05
C LEU A 186 -3.88 14.63 5.39
N ARG A 187 -3.86 14.55 4.06
CA ARG A 187 -4.83 13.74 3.31
C ARG A 187 -4.73 12.25 3.63
N LYS A 188 -3.53 11.75 3.94
CA LYS A 188 -3.32 10.35 4.34
C LYS A 188 -3.78 10.11 5.77
N MET A 189 -3.45 11.00 6.70
CA MET A 189 -3.82 10.90 8.11
C MET A 189 -5.33 10.95 8.30
N ALA A 190 -6.03 11.90 7.65
CA ALA A 190 -7.45 12.11 7.90
C ALA A 190 -8.38 10.91 7.62
N GLY A 191 -7.93 9.89 6.88
CA GLY A 191 -8.70 8.67 6.59
C GLY A 191 -8.09 7.40 7.18
N LYS A 192 -7.18 7.52 8.14
CA LYS A 192 -6.35 6.43 8.67
C LYS A 192 -6.23 6.51 10.20
N PRO A 193 -6.89 5.62 10.95
CA PRO A 193 -6.89 5.65 12.42
C PRO A 193 -5.49 5.61 13.03
N ASP A 194 -4.58 4.76 12.51
CA ASP A 194 -3.19 4.66 12.96
C ASP A 194 -2.45 6.01 12.88
N LEU A 195 -2.59 6.73 11.78
CA LEU A 195 -1.98 8.04 11.58
C LEU A 195 -2.68 9.14 12.38
N ILE A 196 -3.98 9.02 12.66
CA ILE A 196 -4.71 9.94 13.53
C ILE A 196 -4.19 9.82 14.95
N LEU A 197 -4.03 8.58 15.45
CA LEU A 197 -3.46 8.31 16.76
C LEU A 197 -2.01 8.83 16.85
N GLN A 198 -1.20 8.53 15.83
CA GLN A 198 0.19 9.02 15.77
C GLN A 198 0.27 10.56 15.83
N TYR A 199 -0.62 11.26 15.10
CA TYR A 199 -0.65 12.71 15.15
C TYR A 199 -1.18 13.24 16.50
N ALA A 200 -2.14 12.56 17.12
CA ALA A 200 -2.61 12.90 18.46
C ALA A 200 -1.50 12.79 19.51
N HIS A 201 -0.66 11.74 19.44
CA HIS A 201 0.53 11.61 20.30
C HIS A 201 1.54 12.73 20.09
N TYR A 202 1.81 13.08 18.83
CA TYR A 202 2.68 14.22 18.51
C TYR A 202 2.15 15.53 19.10
N VAL A 203 0.84 15.81 18.97
CA VAL A 203 0.22 16.99 19.57
C VAL A 203 0.32 16.95 21.09
N ALA A 204 0.05 15.79 21.71
CA ALA A 204 0.14 15.62 23.14
C ALA A 204 1.56 15.91 23.66
N GLU A 205 2.59 15.39 22.98
CA GLU A 205 4.00 15.63 23.31
C GLU A 205 4.33 17.13 23.24
N VAL A 206 4.06 17.77 22.11
CA VAL A 206 4.38 19.19 21.87
C VAL A 206 3.66 20.13 22.84
N GLU A 207 2.39 19.88 23.14
CA GLU A 207 1.63 20.73 24.06
C GLU A 207 1.98 20.46 25.53
N SER A 208 2.30 19.20 25.87
CA SER A 208 2.76 18.87 27.23
C SER A 208 4.12 19.49 27.55
N GLU A 209 5.04 19.53 26.58
CA GLU A 209 6.33 20.19 26.74
C GLU A 209 6.20 21.71 26.99
N LYS A 210 5.21 22.35 26.36
CA LYS A 210 4.97 23.79 26.53
C LYS A 210 4.36 24.14 27.88
N LEU A 211 3.47 23.28 28.38
CA LEU A 211 2.73 23.51 29.63
C LEU A 211 3.48 22.98 30.87
N GLY A 212 4.33 21.96 30.69
CA GLY A 212 5.05 21.31 31.77
C GLY A 212 4.31 20.10 32.39
N HIS A 213 3.14 19.74 31.85
CA HIS A 213 2.31 18.62 32.32
C HIS A 213 1.51 18.00 31.16
N ARG A 214 0.91 16.83 31.40
CA ARG A 214 0.18 16.08 30.36
C ARG A 214 -1.12 16.77 29.98
N VAL A 215 -1.43 16.77 28.68
CA VAL A 215 -2.72 17.24 28.12
C VAL A 215 -3.58 16.08 27.63
N GLU A 216 -4.89 16.32 27.52
CA GLU A 216 -5.82 15.42 26.81
C GLU A 216 -5.90 15.83 25.34
N VAL A 217 -5.91 14.85 24.42
CA VAL A 217 -6.07 15.11 22.98
C VAL A 217 -7.23 14.29 22.43
N ARG A 218 -8.27 14.97 21.95
CA ARG A 218 -9.44 14.37 21.29
C ARG A 218 -9.44 14.68 19.80
N ALA A 219 -9.94 13.75 18.99
CA ALA A 219 -10.05 13.93 17.55
C ALA A 219 -11.50 13.81 17.09
N ASP A 220 -11.97 14.80 16.32
CA ASP A 220 -13.24 14.74 15.61
C ASP A 220 -12.96 14.51 14.12
N VAL A 221 -13.20 13.27 13.69
CA VAL A 221 -12.85 12.79 12.35
C VAL A 221 -14.06 12.20 11.65
N PHE A 222 -14.35 12.74 10.46
CA PHE A 222 -15.34 12.17 9.55
C PHE A 222 -14.64 11.55 8.35
N ASN A 223 -15.01 10.33 8.00
CA ASN A 223 -14.49 9.63 6.83
C ASN A 223 -15.61 9.16 5.90
N SER A 224 -15.37 9.24 4.60
CA SER A 224 -16.21 8.63 3.57
C SER A 224 -15.46 7.47 2.95
N LEU A 225 -16.07 6.28 3.00
CA LEU A 225 -15.54 5.05 2.41
C LEU A 225 -16.27 4.74 1.11
N ASN A 226 -15.53 4.59 0.01
CA ASN A 226 -16.07 4.14 -1.28
C ASN A 226 -17.32 4.93 -1.72
N TYR A 227 -17.23 6.27 -1.67
CA TYR A 227 -18.28 7.21 -2.09
C TYR A 227 -19.59 7.12 -1.27
N ARG A 228 -19.55 6.53 -0.08
CA ARG A 228 -20.69 6.51 0.86
C ARG A 228 -20.77 7.79 1.68
N LYS A 229 -21.91 7.99 2.36
CA LYS A 229 -22.11 9.16 3.24
C LYS A 229 -20.99 9.21 4.30
N PRO A 230 -20.38 10.38 4.55
CA PRO A 230 -19.40 10.52 5.61
C PRO A 230 -19.98 10.16 6.98
N GLN A 231 -19.22 9.40 7.77
CA GLN A 231 -19.55 8.97 9.13
C GLN A 231 -18.39 9.29 10.06
N ARG A 232 -18.67 9.39 11.37
CA ARG A 232 -17.61 9.56 12.38
C ARG A 232 -16.75 8.30 12.39
N LEU A 233 -15.44 8.47 12.24
CA LEU A 233 -14.46 7.38 12.24
C LEU A 233 -13.94 7.09 13.64
N ILE A 234 -13.71 8.15 14.43
CA ILE A 234 -13.10 8.08 15.76
C ILE A 234 -14.11 8.57 16.80
N ASP A 235 -14.12 7.96 17.97
CA ASP A 235 -14.88 8.44 19.12
C ASP A 235 -14.39 9.84 19.54
N PRO A 236 -15.21 10.89 19.41
CA PRO A 236 -14.80 12.26 19.69
C PRO A 236 -14.56 12.55 21.18
N GLU A 237 -15.00 11.67 22.08
CA GLU A 237 -14.85 11.85 23.54
C GLU A 237 -13.63 11.11 24.09
N ARG A 238 -13.07 10.17 23.32
CA ARG A 238 -11.88 9.41 23.69
C ARG A 238 -10.64 10.30 23.70
N ASP A 239 -9.93 10.30 24.83
CA ASP A 239 -8.59 10.88 24.93
C ASP A 239 -7.57 9.96 24.25
N LEU A 240 -7.12 10.35 23.07
CA LEU A 240 -6.14 9.61 22.27
C LEU A 240 -4.72 9.74 22.83
N ALA A 241 -4.44 10.73 23.69
CA ALA A 241 -3.13 10.86 24.33
C ALA A 241 -2.83 9.68 25.28
N GLN A 242 -3.87 9.03 25.80
CA GLN A 242 -3.76 7.86 26.69
C GLN A 242 -3.82 6.52 25.95
N VAL A 243 -4.17 6.53 24.67
CA VAL A 243 -4.30 5.30 23.88
C VAL A 243 -2.92 4.82 23.43
N GLU A 244 -2.55 3.60 23.79
CA GLU A 244 -1.30 2.99 23.31
C GLU A 244 -1.46 2.42 21.90
N ALA A 245 -0.44 2.59 21.06
CA ALA A 245 -0.39 1.98 19.73
C ALA A 245 -0.23 0.46 19.87
N SER A 246 -1.21 -0.30 19.38
CA SER A 246 -1.18 -1.77 19.46
C SER A 246 -1.69 -2.42 18.16
N LEU A 247 -1.47 -3.73 18.05
CA LEU A 247 -2.08 -4.56 17.01
C LEU A 247 -3.42 -5.16 17.45
N LEU A 248 -3.91 -4.84 18.64
CA LEU A 248 -5.19 -5.34 19.13
C LEU A 248 -6.34 -4.51 18.54
N PRO A 249 -7.57 -5.06 18.51
CA PRO A 249 -8.75 -4.29 18.12
C PRO A 249 -8.90 -3.01 18.95
N ALA A 250 -9.09 -1.89 18.26
CA ALA A 250 -9.23 -0.57 18.86
C ALA A 250 -10.68 -0.28 19.24
N ASP A 251 -10.91 0.02 20.52
CA ASP A 251 -12.23 0.38 21.05
C ASP A 251 -12.68 1.81 20.69
N TRP A 252 -11.74 2.65 20.26
CA TRP A 252 -11.92 4.06 19.94
C TRP A 252 -12.23 4.32 18.45
N ILE A 253 -12.22 3.27 17.62
CA ILE A 253 -12.65 3.33 16.23
C ILE A 253 -14.13 2.97 16.17
N LEU A 254 -14.96 3.88 15.68
CA LEU A 254 -16.40 3.66 15.59
C LEU A 254 -16.76 2.69 14.45
N PRO A 255 -17.77 1.81 14.64
CA PRO A 255 -18.18 0.86 13.63
C PRO A 255 -18.71 1.57 12.37
N PHE A 256 -18.55 0.93 11.22
CA PHE A 256 -19.06 1.44 9.95
C PHE A 256 -20.51 1.02 9.72
N GLU A 257 -21.37 1.98 9.41
CA GLU A 257 -22.73 1.70 8.96
C GLU A 257 -22.80 1.68 7.42
N TRP A 258 -23.27 0.59 6.85
CA TRP A 258 -23.40 0.46 5.41
C TRP A 258 -24.52 1.36 4.89
N THR A 259 -24.13 2.42 4.18
CA THR A 259 -25.05 3.31 3.46
C THR A 259 -24.97 3.08 1.95
N PRO A 260 -26.03 3.44 1.19
CA PRO A 260 -26.00 3.39 -0.27
C PRO A 260 -24.85 4.20 -0.85
N VAL A 261 -24.28 3.72 -1.96
CA VAL A 261 -23.23 4.44 -2.69
C VAL A 261 -23.83 5.70 -3.30
N LYS A 262 -23.22 6.86 -3.04
CA LYS A 262 -23.61 8.09 -3.70
C LYS A 262 -23.09 8.01 -5.15
N ARG A 263 -23.99 8.04 -6.13
CA ARG A 263 -23.58 8.11 -7.54
C ARG A 263 -22.75 9.40 -7.73
N PRO A 264 -21.61 9.32 -8.43
CA PRO A 264 -20.73 10.46 -8.67
C PRO A 264 -21.43 11.56 -9.49
#